data_AF-A0A0F8VW84-F1
#
_entry.id   AF-A0A0F8VW84-F1
#
_cell.length_a   1.000
_cell.length_b   1.000
_cell.length_c   1.000
_cell.angle_alpha   90.00
_cell.angle_beta   90.00
_cell.angle_gamma   90.00
#
_symmetry.space_group_name_H-M   'P 1'
#
loop_
_entity.id
_entity.type
_entity.pdbx_description
1 polymer ?
#
loop_
_entity_poly.entity_id
_entity_poly.type
_entity_poly.pdbx_seq_one_letter_code
_entity_poly.pdbx_strand_id
1 'polypeptide(L)' 'AWWSEGTITDSDFLNGIEFLIQKNILKIQGLENNSQSSEEIPIWIRNNAQWWSSGLISDEDFLSGIKYLIEVGIISYP' A
#
# COMPACT_ATOMS: atom_id res chain seq x y z
N ALA A 1 -13.48 -0.43 3.27
CA ALA A 1 -12.47 0.63 3.07
C ALA A 1 -12.84 1.36 1.80
N TRP A 2 -12.71 2.69 1.76
CA TRP A 2 -13.00 3.42 0.53
C TRP A 2 -12.21 2.91 -0.68
N TRP A 3 -11.00 2.38 -0.48
CA TRP A 3 -10.22 1.75 -1.54
C TRP A 3 -10.75 0.36 -1.95
N SER A 4 -11.19 -0.47 -1.00
CA SER A 4 -11.73 -1.80 -1.30
C SER A 4 -13.12 -1.79 -1.91
N GLU A 5 -13.90 -0.75 -1.61
CA GLU A 5 -15.21 -0.48 -2.20
C GLU A 5 -15.10 0.23 -3.56
N GLY A 6 -13.88 0.53 -4.03
CA GLY A 6 -13.65 1.23 -5.31
C GLY A 6 -14.09 2.69 -5.30
N THR A 7 -14.31 3.28 -4.12
CA THR A 7 -14.66 4.70 -3.94
C THR A 7 -13.45 5.60 -4.18
N ILE A 8 -12.24 5.11 -3.92
CA ILE A 8 -10.98 5.75 -4.32
C ILE A 8 -10.18 4.83 -5.26
N THR A 9 -9.38 5.44 -6.12
CA THR A 9 -8.57 4.72 -7.11
C THR A 9 -7.32 4.11 -6.50
N ASP A 10 -6.67 3.20 -7.22
CA ASP A 10 -5.38 2.64 -6.81
C ASP A 10 -4.31 3.74 -6.69
N SER A 11 -4.33 4.73 -7.58
CA SER A 11 -3.46 5.91 -7.50
C SER A 11 -3.70 6.73 -6.23
N ASP A 12 -4.96 6.93 -5.82
CA ASP A 12 -5.27 7.66 -4.58
C ASP A 12 -4.75 6.91 -3.35
N PHE A 13 -4.88 5.59 -3.33
CA PHE A 13 -4.32 4.75 -2.27
C PHE A 13 -2.79 4.83 -2.24
N LEU A 14 -2.13 4.72 -3.40
CA LEU A 14 -0.66 4.80 -3.51
C LEU A 14 -0.13 6.17 -3.09
N ASN A 15 -0.82 7.27 -3.42
CA ASN A 15 -0.46 8.61 -2.95
C ASN A 15 -0.48 8.70 -1.41
N GLY A 16 -1.43 8.00 -0.77
CA GLY A 16 -1.48 7.88 0.69
C GLY A 16 -0.27 7.14 1.26
N ILE A 17 0.14 6.03 0.62
CA ILE A 17 1.33 5.28 1.00
C ILE A 17 2.61 6.10 0.79
N GLU A 18 2.71 6.80 -0.35
CA GLU A 18 3.81 7.73 -0.65
C GLU A 18 3.92 8.80 0.45
N PHE A 19 2.81 9.40 0.86
CA PHE A 19 2.78 10.38 1.95
C PHE A 19 3.33 9.80 3.27
N LEU A 20 2.99 8.56 3.62
CA LEU A 20 3.49 7.89 4.83
C LEU A 20 5.00 7.66 4.78
N ILE A 21 5.53 7.32 3.60
CA ILE A 21 6.97 7.15 3.35
C ILE A 21 7.68 8.50 3.47
N GLN A 22 7.17 9.55 2.79
CA GLN A 22 7.72 10.90 2.84
C GLN A 22 7.73 11.49 4.26
N LYS A 23 6.70 11.20 5.06
CA LYS A 23 6.63 11.59 6.47
C LYS A 23 7.48 10.73 7.40
N ASN A 24 8.23 9.76 6.87
CA ASN A 24 9.08 8.84 7.63
C ASN A 24 8.31 8.03 8.69
N ILE A 25 7.01 7.83 8.47
CA ILE A 25 6.12 6.98 9.27
C ILE A 25 6.34 5.53 8.85
N LEU A 26 6.41 5.28 7.53
CA LEU A 26 6.72 3.99 6.95
C LEU A 26 8.17 3.98 6.44
N LYS A 27 9.04 3.24 7.12
CA LYS A 27 10.47 3.13 6.78
C LYS A 27 10.73 1.90 5.93
N ILE A 28 11.02 2.11 4.65
CA ILE A 28 11.37 1.06 3.68
C ILE A 28 12.90 0.98 3.58
N GLN A 29 13.46 -0.22 3.61
CA GLN A 29 14.91 -0.40 3.40
C GLN A 29 15.17 -0.60 1.91
N GLY A 30 15.98 0.27 1.29
CA GLY A 30 16.27 0.22 -0.15
C GLY A 30 15.37 1.13 -0.99
N LEU A 31 15.51 2.44 -0.82
CA LEU A 31 14.87 3.49 -1.65
C LEU A 31 15.49 3.56 -3.07
N GLU A 32 15.62 2.42 -3.73
CA GLU A 32 15.83 2.40 -5.17
C GLU A 32 14.44 2.66 -5.76
N ASN A 33 14.21 3.86 -6.30
CA ASN A 33 12.95 4.21 -6.98
C ASN A 33 12.68 3.14 -8.04
N ASN A 34 11.86 2.15 -7.70
CA ASN A 34 11.59 1.02 -8.57
C ASN A 34 10.55 1.50 -9.59
N SER A 35 11.02 2.27 -10.56
CA SER A 35 10.25 2.82 -11.70
C SER A 35 9.71 1.73 -12.64
N GLN A 36 9.69 0.46 -12.21
CA GLN A 36 8.90 -0.56 -12.87
C GLN A 36 7.44 -0.38 -12.48
N SER A 37 6.78 0.45 -13.27
CA SER A 37 5.33 0.56 -13.37
C SER A 37 4.74 -0.77 -13.87
N SER A 38 4.70 -1.79 -13.02
CA SER A 38 3.93 -2.99 -13.31
C SER A 38 2.55 -2.87 -12.65
N GLU A 39 1.62 -2.42 -13.50
CA GLU A 39 0.27 -2.95 -13.69
C GLU A 39 -0.47 -3.46 -12.44
N GLU A 40 -1.41 -2.63 -11.99
CA GLU A 40 -2.56 -2.93 -11.12
C GLU A 40 -2.29 -3.67 -9.80
N ILE A 41 -2.67 -3.03 -8.69
CA ILE A 41 -2.54 -3.64 -7.37
C ILE A 41 -3.40 -4.91 -7.32
N PRO A 42 -2.81 -6.09 -7.02
CA PRO A 42 -3.57 -7.33 -6.96
C PRO A 42 -4.83 -7.27 -6.09
N ILE A 43 -5.92 -7.87 -6.57
CA ILE A 43 -7.24 -7.85 -5.91
C ILE A 43 -7.19 -8.35 -4.45
N TRP A 44 -6.29 -9.28 -4.13
CA TRP A 44 -6.19 -9.83 -2.78
C TRP A 44 -5.64 -8.79 -1.78
N ILE A 45 -4.87 -7.81 -2.22
CA ILE A 45 -4.41 -6.68 -1.39
C ILE A 45 -5.60 -5.78 -1.06
N ARG A 46 -6.49 -5.57 -2.03
CA ARG A 46 -7.74 -4.85 -1.85
C ARG A 46 -8.63 -5.52 -0.79
N ASN A 47 -8.68 -6.85 -0.76
CA ASN A 47 -9.36 -7.60 0.30
C ASN A 47 -8.71 -7.40 1.68
N ASN A 48 -7.38 -7.38 1.75
CA ASN A 48 -6.68 -7.07 3.01
C ASN A 48 -6.98 -5.65 3.50
N ALA A 49 -7.09 -4.67 2.61
CA ALA A 49 -7.51 -3.32 2.98
C ALA A 49 -8.95 -3.25 3.50
N GLN A 50 -9.86 -4.10 2.99
CA GLN A 50 -11.20 -4.23 3.57
C GLN A 50 -11.12 -4.70 5.03
N TRP A 51 -10.34 -5.75 5.29
CA TRP A 51 -10.16 -6.29 6.64
C TRP A 51 -9.52 -5.28 7.59
N TRP A 52 -8.51 -4.54 7.13
CA TRP A 52 -7.92 -3.43 7.88
C TRP A 52 -8.97 -2.36 8.24
N SER A 53 -9.71 -1.85 7.26
CA SER A 53 -10.73 -0.82 7.53
C SER A 53 -11.90 -1.29 8.39
N SER A 54 -12.12 -2.60 8.44
CA SER A 54 -13.15 -3.21 9.30
C SER A 54 -12.63 -3.49 10.72
N GLY A 55 -11.38 -3.14 11.02
CA GLY A 55 -10.73 -3.40 12.31
C GLY A 55 -10.36 -4.86 12.55
N LEU A 56 -10.39 -5.71 11.51
CA LEU A 56 -9.99 -7.11 11.60
C LEU A 56 -8.46 -7.29 11.52
N ILE A 57 -7.77 -6.33 10.91
CA ILE A 57 -6.31 -6.23 10.86
C ILE A 57 -5.93 -4.90 11.49
N SER A 58 -4.90 -4.90 12.34
CA SER A 58 -4.41 -3.68 12.98
C SER A 58 -3.72 -2.75 11.97
N ASP A 59 -3.62 -1.46 12.29
CA ASP A 59 -2.87 -0.50 11.48
C ASP A 59 -1.41 -0.95 11.29
N GLU A 60 -0.78 -1.47 12.34
CA GLU A 60 0.61 -1.92 12.33
C GLU A 60 0.81 -3.13 11.40
N ASP A 61 -0.10 -4.12 11.45
CA ASP A 61 -0.05 -5.31 10.60
C ASP A 61 -0.25 -4.93 9.13
N PHE A 62 -1.22 -4.06 8.85
CA PHE A 62 -1.51 -3.62 7.49
C PHE A 62 -0.32 -2.84 6.91
N LEU A 63 0.24 -1.88 7.64
CA LEU A 63 1.40 -1.09 7.20
C LEU A 63 2.65 -1.96 7.02
N SER A 64 2.86 -2.95 7.90
CA SER A 64 3.96 -3.90 7.76
C SER A 64 3.81 -4.76 6.52
N GLY A 65 2.59 -5.21 6.21
CA GLY A 65 2.27 -5.90 4.97
C GLY A 65 2.55 -5.04 3.74
N ILE A 66 2.05 -3.80 3.70
CA ILE A 66 2.31 -2.88 2.58
C ILE A 66 3.81 -2.63 2.39
N LYS A 67 4.55 -2.41 3.48
CA LYS A 67 6.00 -2.27 3.43
C LYS A 67 6.66 -3.48 2.75
N TYR A 68 6.33 -4.69 3.20
CA TYR A 68 6.88 -5.91 2.60
C TYR A 68 6.55 -6.00 1.10
N LEU A 69 5.32 -5.66 0.70
CA LEU A 69 4.90 -5.70 -0.70
C LEU A 69 5.66 -4.70 -1.59
N ILE A 70 6.05 -3.56 -1.04
CA ILE A 70 6.92 -2.60 -1.73
C ILE A 70 8.35 -3.15 -1.82
N GLU A 71 8.88 -3.71 -0.73
CA GLU A 71 10.24 -4.28 -0.70
C GLU A 71 10.43 -5.44 -1.69
N VAL A 72 9.39 -6.25 -1.92
CA VAL A 72 9.43 -7.34 -2.92
C VAL A 72 8.99 -6.90 -4.33
N GLY A 73 8.65 -5.62 -4.52
CA GLY A 73 8.28 -5.05 -5.83
C GLY A 73 6.90 -5.45 -6.36
N ILE A 74 5.98 -5.90 -5.49
CA ILE A 74 4.57 -6.17 -5.86
C ILE A 74 3.78 -4.86 -5.94
N ILE A 75 4.05 -3.92 -5.03
CA ILE A 75 3.51 -2.58 -5.06
C ILE A 75 4.64 -1.62 -5.43
N SER A 76 4.43 -0.80 -6.45
CA SER A 76 5.28 0.35 -6.74
C SER A 76 4.52 1.63 -6.41
N TYR A 77 5.25 2.67 -6.02
CA TYR A 77 4.73 4.00 -5.74
C TYR A 77 5.50 5.03 -6.60
N PRO A 78 4.88 6.19 -6.90
CA PRO A 78 5.49 7.22 -7.74
C PRO A 78 6.80 7.81 -7.19
#